data_AF-R0K135-F1
#
_entry.id   AF-R0K135-F1
#
_cell.length_a   1.000
_cell.length_b   1.000
_cell.length_c   1.000
_cell.angle_alpha   90.00
_cell.angle_beta   90.00
_cell.angle_gamma   90.00
#
_symmetry.space_group_name_H-M   'P 1'
#
loop_
_entity.id
_entity.type
_entity.pdbx_description
1 polymer ?
#
loop_
_entity_poly.entity_id
_entity_poly.type
_entity_poly.pdbx_seq_one_letter_code
_entity_poly.pdbx_strand_id
1 'polypeptide(L)' 'QEEDLQEMEDSAKKMEDQFGQFFDQVIVNDNLQEASAQLLSAVHRAQDEPQWVPAMWICSDTQ' A
#
# COMPACT_ATOMS: atom_id res chain seq x y z
N GLN A 1 -5.50 -4.71 26.57
CA GLN A 1 -4.52 -3.66 26.21
C GLN A 1 -3.36 -4.25 25.44
N GLU A 2 -2.57 -5.17 26.01
CA GLU A 2 -1.51 -5.86 25.26
C GLU A 2 -2.08 -6.84 24.21
N GLU A 3 -3.15 -7.57 24.55
CA GLU A 3 -3.89 -8.43 23.60
C GLU A 3 -4.48 -7.65 22.42
N ASP A 4 -5.04 -6.46 22.65
CA ASP A 4 -5.62 -5.64 21.57
C ASP A 4 -4.55 -5.15 20.59
N LEU A 5 -3.37 -4.78 21.10
CA LEU A 5 -2.22 -4.39 20.28
C LEU A 5 -1.68 -5.59 19.48
N GLN A 6 -1.62 -6.76 20.12
CA GLN A 6 -1.19 -8.00 19.46
C GLN A 6 -2.17 -8.43 18.36
N GLU A 7 -3.49 -8.30 18.59
CA GLU A 7 -4.50 -8.56 17.57
C GLU A 7 -4.43 -7.57 16.39
N MET A 8 -4.12 -6.29 16.66
CA MET A 8 -3.89 -5.29 15.61
C MET A 8 -2.65 -5.62 14.77
N GLU A 9 -1.54 -6.00 15.41
CA GLU A 9 -0.32 -6.42 14.70
C GLU A 9 -0.55 -7.69 13.86
N ASP A 10 -1.21 -8.70 14.41
CA ASP A 10 -1.49 -9.96 13.70
C ASP A 10 -2.43 -9.73 12.51
N SER A 11 -3.38 -8.80 12.66
CA SER A 11 -4.28 -8.37 11.57
C SER A 11 -3.53 -7.61 10.48
N ALA A 12 -2.60 -6.73 10.86
CA ALA A 12 -1.75 -6.01 9.91
C ALA A 12 -0.84 -6.99 9.14
N LYS A 13 -0.20 -7.95 9.82
CA LYS A 13 0.60 -9.01 9.19
C LYS A 13 -0.21 -9.88 8.23
N LYS A 14 -1.41 -10.32 8.63
CA LYS A 14 -2.30 -11.08 7.73
C LYS A 14 -2.69 -10.29 6.50
N MET A 15 -2.89 -8.99 6.65
CA MET A 15 -3.22 -8.10 5.54
C MET A 15 -2.02 -7.92 4.61
N GLU A 16 -0.81 -7.76 5.16
CA GLU A 16 0.43 -7.70 4.38
C GLU A 16 0.71 -9.02 3.64
N ASP A 17 0.55 -10.17 4.29
CA ASP A 17 0.76 -11.48 3.65
C ASP A 17 -0.26 -11.77 2.53
N GLN A 18 -1.52 -11.37 2.71
CA GLN A 18 -2.57 -11.62 1.71
C GLN A 18 -2.55 -10.61 0.57
N PHE A 19 -2.27 -9.34 0.88
CA PHE A 19 -2.45 -8.24 -0.06
C PHE A 19 -1.16 -7.51 -0.43
N GLY A 20 0.00 -7.89 0.13
CA GLY A 20 1.31 -7.32 -0.14
C GLY A 20 1.65 -7.27 -1.63
N GLN A 21 1.22 -8.28 -2.39
CA GLN A 21 1.39 -8.36 -3.84
C GLN A 21 0.58 -7.30 -4.64
N PHE A 22 -0.39 -6.62 -4.02
CA PHE A 22 -1.21 -5.57 -4.65
C PHE A 22 -0.75 -4.16 -4.29
N PHE A 23 0.20 -4.00 -3.37
CA PHE A 23 0.69 -2.69 -2.95
C PHE A 23 2.03 -2.39 -3.61
N ASP A 24 2.11 -1.25 -4.30
CA ASP A 24 3.35 -0.79 -4.91
C ASP A 24 4.31 -0.15 -3.89
N GLN A 25 3.78 0.34 -2.76
CA GLN A 25 4.56 1.04 -1.74
C GLN A 25 4.02 0.81 -0.33
N VAL A 26 4.94 0.58 0.62
CA VAL A 26 4.67 0.52 2.07
C VAL A 26 5.27 1.75 2.73
N ILE A 27 4.50 2.44 3.58
CA ILE A 27 4.93 3.62 4.34
C ILE A 27 4.81 3.31 5.83
N VAL A 28 5.95 3.35 6.53
CA VAL A 28 5.99 3.10 7.97
C VAL A 28 5.60 4.37 8.73
N ASN A 29 4.56 4.27 9.55
CA ASN A 29 4.05 5.39 10.35
C ASN A 29 4.81 5.55 11.68
N ASP A 30 6.13 5.74 11.62
CA ASP A 30 6.99 5.95 12.80
C ASP A 30 7.03 7.44 13.20
N ASN A 31 7.26 8.32 12.21
CA ASN A 31 7.16 9.76 12.35
C ASN A 31 6.02 10.30 11.49
N LEU A 32 4.97 10.82 12.11
CA LEU A 32 3.77 11.34 11.42
C LEU A 32 4.09 12.38 10.34
N GLN A 33 5.07 13.25 10.58
CA GLN A 33 5.46 14.30 9.63
C GLN A 33 6.15 13.69 8.41
N GLU A 34 7.05 12.74 8.61
CA GLU A 34 7.74 12.06 7.52
C GLU A 34 6.82 11.11 6.76
N ALA A 35 5.99 10.34 7.45
CA ALA A 35 5.01 9.45 6.85
C ALA A 35 3.99 10.24 5.98
N SER A 36 3.54 11.40 6.46
CA SER A 36 2.67 12.30 5.69
C SER A 36 3.37 12.84 4.43
N ALA A 37 4.64 13.24 4.54
CA ALA A 37 5.42 13.69 3.39
C ALA A 37 5.67 12.56 2.37
N GLN A 38 5.96 11.35 2.85
CA GLN A 38 6.14 10.16 2.00
C GLN A 38 4.85 9.78 1.28
N LEU A 39 3.69 9.85 1.96
CA LEU A 39 2.38 9.61 1.36
C LEU A 39 2.10 10.62 0.24
N LEU A 40 2.31 11.91 0.51
CA LEU A 40 2.09 12.96 -0.50
C LEU A 40 3.00 12.76 -1.71
N SER A 41 4.27 12.43 -1.48
CA SER A 41 5.22 12.13 -2.55
C SER A 41 4.86 10.87 -3.34
N ALA A 42 4.36 9.83 -2.67
CA ALA A 42 3.88 8.60 -3.31
C ALA A 42 2.70 8.88 -4.24
N VAL A 43 1.72 9.66 -3.77
CA VAL A 43 0.56 10.07 -4.56
C VAL A 43 0.98 10.91 -5.76
N HIS A 44 1.86 11.89 -5.56
CA HIS A 44 2.36 12.71 -6.68
C HIS A 44 3.11 11.86 -7.72
N ARG A 45 3.97 10.93 -7.31
CA ARG A 45 4.65 10.01 -8.24
C ARG A 45 3.65 9.12 -9.00
N ALA A 46 2.63 8.61 -8.33
CA ALA A 46 1.60 7.80 -8.97
C ALA A 46 0.76 8.60 -10.01
N GLN A 47 0.68 9.92 -9.85
CA GLN A 47 -0.05 10.80 -10.78
C GLN A 47 0.82 11.31 -11.94
N ASP A 48 2.07 11.68 -11.66
CA ASP A 48 2.97 12.28 -12.64
C ASP A 48 3.76 11.23 -13.45
N GLU A 49 4.00 10.04 -12.87
CA GLU A 49 4.80 8.98 -13.51
C GLU A 49 3.93 7.77 -13.88
N PRO A 50 4.11 7.20 -15.10
CA PRO A 50 3.45 5.96 -15.48
C PRO A 50 3.86 4.81 -14.56
N GLN A 51 2.89 4.12 -13.95
CA GLN A 51 3.13 3.00 -13.05
C GLN A 51 2.96 1.65 -13.75
N TRP A 52 3.70 0.65 -13.28
CA TRP A 52 3.59 -0.73 -13.78
C TRP A 52 2.29 -1.35 -13.27
N VAL A 53 1.31 -1.47 -14.16
CA VAL A 53 0.07 -2.18 -13.87
C VAL A 53 0.09 -3.57 -14.50
N PRO A 54 -0.50 -4.59 -13.85
CA PRO A 54 -0.74 -5.88 -14.48
C PRO A 54 -1.47 -5.71 -15.82
N ALA A 55 -1.00 -6.39 -16.87
CA ALA A 55 -1.60 -6.31 -18.21
C ALA A 55 -3.10 -6.67 -18.22
N MET A 56 -3.53 -7.50 -17.25
CA MET A 56 -4.94 -7.82 -17.04
C MET A 56 -5.83 -6.62 -16.66
N TRP A 57 -5.27 -5.52 -16.13
CA TRP A 57 -6.03 -4.29 -15.81
C TRP A 57 -6.35 -3.45 -17.04
N ILE A 58 -5.53 -3.55 -18.09
CA ILE A 58 -5.71 -2.83 -19.36
C ILE A 58 -6.39 -3.71 -20.43
N CYS A 59 -6.48 -5.02 -20.22
CA CYS A 59 -7.37 -5.90 -20.97
C CYS A 59 -8.82 -5.69 -20.53
N SER A 60 -9.42 -4.55 -20.87
CA SER A 60 -10.88 -4.50 -21.00
C SER A 60 -11.26 -5.46 -22.13
N ASP A 61 -12.12 -6.42 -21.84
CA ASP A 61 -12.66 -7.42 -22.77
C ASP A 61 -12.75 -6.89 -24.22
N THR A 62 -11.79 -7.26 -25.06
CA THR A 62 -12.06 -7.37 -26.50
C THR A 62 -12.66 -8.75 -26.72
N GLN A 63 -13.92 -8.91 -26.34
CA GLN A 63 -14.85 -9.80 -27.01
C GLN A 63 -16.25 -9.20 -27.06
#